data_AF-A0A1F6ZSG2-F1
#
_entry.id   AF-A0A1F6ZSG2-F1
#
_cell.length_a   1.000
_cell.length_b   1.000
_cell.length_c   1.000
_cell.angle_alpha   90.00
_cell.angle_beta   90.00
_cell.angle_gamma   90.00
#
_symmetry.space_group_name_H-M   'P 1'
#
loop_
_entity.id
_entity.type
_entity.pdbx_description
1 polymer ?
#
loop_
_entity_poly.entity_id
_entity_poly.type
_entity_poly.pdbx_seq_one_letter_code
_entity_poly.pdbx_strand_id
1 'polypeptide(L)'
;MEGKAYGFFKCNAPEAEIRDLIPKRPTRRGVIKSRLEVFTIQEMARRQLDQELAWEVRDAEDHGINYVLEGSREGVSNLEVAKDVKTALIALYQSPLYKPERKEPFCGLMLYEENGKYLERN
;
A
#
# COMPACT_ATOMS: atom_id res chain seq x y z
N MET A 1 -10.81 2.50 17.41
CA MET A 1 -9.46 2.25 16.88
C MET A 1 -9.61 1.99 15.39
N GLU A 2 -8.85 2.70 14.58
CA GLU A 2 -8.79 2.51 13.13
C GLU A 2 -7.47 1.83 12.83
N GLY A 3 -7.51 0.66 12.17
CA GLY A 3 -6.31 -0.02 11.72
C GLY A 3 -5.77 0.66 10.48
N LYS A 4 -4.45 0.76 10.35
CA LYS A 4 -3.75 1.34 9.20
C LYS A 4 -2.53 0.52 8.80
N ALA A 5 -2.28 0.40 7.50
CA ALA A 5 -1.09 -0.26 6.95
C ALA A 5 -0.72 0.34 5.59
N TYR A 6 0.54 0.13 5.18
CA TYR A 6 1.09 0.67 3.94
C TYR A 6 1.82 -0.42 3.17
N GLY A 7 1.63 -0.44 1.86
CA GLY A 7 2.33 -1.32 0.94
C GLY A 7 3.07 -0.50 -0.11
N PHE A 8 4.39 -0.54 -0.09
CA PHE A 8 5.27 0.13 -1.03
C PHE A 8 5.53 -0.79 -2.21
N PHE A 9 5.34 -0.30 -3.43
CA PHE A 9 5.51 -1.14 -4.62
C PHE A 9 5.96 -0.34 -5.83
N LYS A 10 6.71 -1.01 -6.70
CA LYS A 10 7.15 -0.48 -7.98
C LYS A 10 6.22 -0.96 -9.10
N CYS A 11 5.71 -0.04 -9.91
CA CYS A 11 4.94 -0.35 -11.14
C CYS A 11 5.22 0.71 -12.20
N ASN A 12 5.45 0.38 -13.46
CA ASN A 12 5.59 1.41 -14.51
C ASN A 12 4.24 1.83 -15.12
N ALA A 13 3.13 1.20 -14.71
CA ALA A 13 1.81 1.59 -15.16
C ALA A 13 1.45 3.01 -14.66
N PRO A 14 0.63 3.77 -15.41
CA PRO A 14 0.03 5.00 -14.92
C PRO A 14 -0.83 4.74 -13.67
N GLU A 15 -0.80 5.68 -12.72
CA GLU A 15 -1.58 5.64 -11.48
C GLU A 15 -3.07 5.34 -11.71
N ALA A 16 -3.65 5.91 -12.77
CA ALA A 16 -5.05 5.69 -13.13
C ALA A 16 -5.37 4.21 -13.39
N GLU A 17 -4.48 3.50 -14.11
CA GLU A 17 -4.66 2.07 -14.40
C GLU A 17 -4.55 1.23 -13.12
N ILE A 18 -3.64 1.60 -12.22
CA ILE A 18 -3.45 0.93 -10.92
C ILE A 18 -4.71 1.10 -10.05
N ARG A 19 -5.25 2.32 -9.99
CA ARG A 19 -6.45 2.65 -9.20
C ARG A 19 -7.69 1.91 -9.68
N ASP A 20 -7.78 1.55 -10.96
CA ASP A 20 -8.92 0.79 -11.49
C ASP A 20 -8.91 -0.68 -11.11
N LEU A 21 -7.76 -1.24 -10.76
CA LEU A 21 -7.64 -2.63 -10.28
C LEU A 21 -7.83 -2.78 -8.79
N ILE A 22 -7.71 -1.69 -8.03
CA ILE A 22 -7.84 -1.74 -6.58
C ILE A 22 -9.30 -1.81 -6.22
N PRO A 23 -9.71 -2.74 -5.33
CA PRO A 23 -11.10 -2.87 -4.92
C PRO A 23 -11.63 -1.55 -4.35
N LYS A 24 -12.45 -0.84 -5.13
CA LYS A 24 -13.08 0.43 -4.71
C LYS A 24 -14.23 0.24 -3.71
N ARG A 25 -14.53 -1.00 -3.30
CA ARG A 25 -15.74 -1.33 -2.53
C ARG A 25 -15.42 -1.70 -1.08
N PRO A 26 -16.18 -1.17 -0.10
CA PRO A 26 -16.23 -1.77 1.22
C PRO A 26 -16.75 -3.20 1.10
N THR A 27 -16.10 -4.14 1.79
CA THR A 27 -16.57 -5.52 1.85
C THR A 27 -18.02 -5.52 2.35
N ARG A 28 -18.90 -6.19 1.61
CA ARG A 28 -20.35 -6.24 1.85
C ARG A 28 -20.65 -6.83 3.23
N ARG A 29 -20.75 -5.97 4.25
CA ARG A 29 -21.57 -6.10 5.47
C ARG A 29 -21.40 -4.78 6.21
N GLY A 30 -22.49 -4.03 6.33
CA GLY A 30 -22.48 -2.66 6.84
C GLY A 30 -21.78 -2.52 8.19
N VAL A 31 -21.36 -1.28 8.47
CA VAL A 31 -20.70 -0.75 9.67
C VAL A 31 -19.17 -0.62 9.58
N ILE A 32 -18.45 -1.39 8.77
CA ILE A 32 -16.98 -1.27 8.70
C ILE A 32 -16.54 -0.49 7.45
N LYS A 33 -16.07 0.74 7.63
CA LYS A 33 -15.41 1.52 6.57
C LYS A 33 -14.01 0.96 6.34
N SER A 34 -13.82 0.22 5.26
CA SER A 34 -12.50 -0.15 4.74
C SER A 34 -12.16 0.70 3.52
N ARG A 35 -10.95 1.27 3.46
CA ARG A 35 -10.47 2.08 2.34
C ARG A 35 -9.09 1.58 1.91
N LEU A 36 -8.91 1.40 0.61
CA LEU A 36 -7.62 1.15 -0.03
C LEU A 36 -7.38 2.28 -1.01
N GLU A 37 -6.23 2.96 -0.90
CA GLU A 37 -5.88 4.10 -1.75
C GLU A 37 -4.46 3.99 -2.27
N VAL A 38 -4.24 4.45 -3.51
CA VAL A 38 -2.89 4.57 -4.07
C VAL A 38 -2.46 6.00 -4.14
N PHE A 39 -1.25 6.20 -3.67
CA PHE A 39 -0.48 7.42 -3.77
C PHE A 39 0.81 7.12 -4.54
N THR A 40 1.29 8.08 -5.30
CA THR A 40 2.68 8.10 -5.73
C THR A 40 3.60 8.32 -4.53
N ILE A 41 4.85 7.87 -4.63
CA ILE A 41 5.84 8.10 -3.57
C ILE A 41 6.04 9.60 -3.29
N GLN A 42 5.98 10.43 -4.34
CA GLN A 42 6.10 11.88 -4.26
C GLN A 42 4.91 12.54 -3.55
N GLU A 43 3.69 12.01 -3.74
CA GLU A 43 2.52 12.47 -2.99
C GLU A 43 2.67 12.12 -1.51
N MET A 44 3.12 10.90 -1.19
CA MET A 44 3.37 10.50 0.19
C MET A 44 4.43 11.36 0.86
N ALA A 45 5.53 11.67 0.19
CA ALA A 45 6.61 12.51 0.71
C ALA A 45 6.15 13.94 1.07
N ARG A 46 5.07 14.44 0.47
CA ARG A 46 4.49 15.77 0.76
C ARG A 46 3.49 15.77 1.93
N ARG A 47 3.09 14.60 2.43
CA ARG A 47 2.15 14.49 3.56
C ARG A 47 2.89 14.75 4.87
N GLN A 48 2.14 15.16 5.89
CA GLN A 48 2.66 15.25 7.26
C GLN A 48 2.70 13.84 7.87
N LEU A 49 3.74 13.09 7.54
CA LEU A 49 4.00 11.75 8.06
C LEU A 49 4.71 11.84 9.41
N ASP A 50 4.53 10.82 10.25
CA ASP A 50 5.42 10.64 11.39
C ASP A 50 6.86 10.38 10.92
N GLN A 51 7.82 10.53 11.84
CA GLN A 51 9.22 10.43 11.50
C GLN A 51 9.55 9.08 10.85
N GLU A 52 9.11 7.98 11.44
CA GLU A 52 9.48 6.63 10.97
C GLU A 52 8.92 6.37 9.57
N LEU A 53 7.65 6.66 9.32
CA LEU A 53 7.06 6.51 7.99
C LEU A 53 7.70 7.46 6.95
N ALA A 54 8.15 8.65 7.36
CA ALA A 54 8.87 9.55 6.48
C ALA A 54 10.25 9.00 6.06
N TRP A 55 10.93 8.25 6.94
CA TRP A 55 12.17 7.56 6.59
C TRP A 55 11.92 6.46 5.56
N GLU A 56 10.89 5.65 5.77
CA GLU A 56 10.50 4.56 4.87
C GLU A 56 10.11 5.06 3.47
N VAL A 57 9.42 6.20 3.39
CA VAL A 57 9.09 6.83 2.10
C VAL A 57 10.35 7.27 1.34
N ARG A 58 11.36 7.80 2.05
CA ARG A 58 12.62 8.21 1.42
C ARG A 58 13.44 7.01 0.97
N ASP A 59 13.56 5.99 1.82
CA ASP A 59 14.27 4.76 1.47
C ASP A 59 13.63 4.06 0.27
N ALA A 60 12.30 3.99 0.23
CA ALA A 60 11.57 3.47 -0.91
C ALA A 60 11.83 4.28 -2.19
N GLU A 61 11.85 5.61 -2.11
CA GLU A 61 12.19 6.49 -3.24
C GLU A 61 13.62 6.23 -3.77
N ASP A 62 14.60 6.11 -2.87
CA ASP A 62 16.00 5.81 -3.22
C ASP A 62 16.16 4.44 -3.89
N HIS A 63 15.30 3.47 -3.55
CA HIS A 63 15.23 2.15 -4.20
C HIS A 63 14.35 2.11 -5.47
N GLY A 64 13.84 3.27 -5.91
CA GLY A 64 13.05 3.39 -7.13
C GLY A 64 11.65 2.78 -7.04
N ILE A 65 11.10 2.69 -5.83
CA ILE A 65 9.67 2.48 -5.59
C ILE A 65 8.94 3.77 -5.95
N ASN A 66 7.80 3.66 -6.62
CA ASN A 66 7.05 4.82 -7.12
C ASN A 66 5.61 4.92 -6.62
N TYR A 67 5.08 3.88 -5.94
CA TYR A 67 3.73 3.90 -5.39
C TYR A 67 3.64 3.33 -3.97
N VAL A 68 2.61 3.81 -3.26
CA VAL A 68 2.21 3.36 -1.93
C VAL A 68 0.73 3.06 -1.93
N LEU A 69 0.36 1.85 -1.49
CA LEU A 69 -1.00 1.41 -1.21
C LEU A 69 -1.27 1.61 0.29
N GLU A 70 -2.08 2.61 0.64
CA GLU A 70 -2.55 2.84 2.00
C GLU A 70 -3.85 2.07 2.23
N GLY A 71 -3.88 1.26 3.29
CA GLY A 71 -5.09 0.62 3.80
C GLY A 71 -5.52 1.22 5.12
N SER A 72 -6.83 1.39 5.30
CA SER A 72 -7.43 1.73 6.58
C SER A 72 -8.74 0.97 6.80
N ARG A 73 -9.01 0.57 8.05
CA ARG A 73 -10.27 -0.09 8.41
C ARG A 73 -10.65 0.15 9.87
N GLU A 74 -11.86 0.66 10.09
CA GLU A 74 -12.40 0.86 11.44
C GLU A 74 -12.60 -0.49 12.18
N GLY A 75 -12.27 -0.53 13.47
CA GLY A 75 -12.59 -1.66 14.35
C GLY A 75 -11.68 -2.88 14.21
N VAL A 76 -10.57 -2.78 13.49
CA VAL A 76 -9.56 -3.85 13.35
C VAL A 76 -8.15 -3.35 13.67
N SER A 77 -7.21 -4.27 13.87
CA SER A 77 -5.80 -3.93 14.09
C SER A 77 -5.07 -3.57 12.79
N ASN A 78 -3.92 -2.89 12.93
CA ASN A 78 -3.01 -2.60 11.83
C ASN A 78 -2.57 -3.87 11.09
N LEU A 79 -2.32 -4.96 11.83
CA LEU A 79 -1.95 -6.26 11.26
C LEU A 79 -3.05 -6.85 10.34
N GLU A 80 -4.32 -6.70 10.73
CA GLU A 80 -5.44 -7.16 9.90
C GLU A 80 -5.55 -6.33 8.62
N VAL A 81 -5.35 -5.01 8.70
CA VAL A 81 -5.31 -4.14 7.51
C VAL A 81 -4.10 -4.47 6.63
N ALA A 82 -2.96 -4.81 7.22
CA ALA A 82 -1.78 -5.25 6.48
C ALA A 82 -2.05 -6.53 5.66
N LYS A 83 -2.91 -7.44 6.14
CA LYS A 83 -3.35 -8.61 5.36
C LYS A 83 -4.19 -8.21 4.14
N ASP A 84 -5.07 -7.22 4.29
CA ASP A 84 -5.89 -6.71 3.20
C ASP A 84 -5.00 -6.03 2.14
N VAL A 85 -4.06 -5.20 2.58
CA VAL A 85 -3.05 -4.55 1.72
C VAL A 85 -2.22 -5.61 0.99
N LYS A 86 -1.75 -6.67 1.69
CA LYS A 86 -1.02 -7.80 1.06
C LYS A 86 -1.84 -8.44 -0.05
N THR A 87 -3.11 -8.71 0.24
CA THR A 87 -4.02 -9.35 -0.72
C THR A 87 -4.22 -8.49 -1.96
N ALA A 88 -4.41 -7.18 -1.77
CA ALA A 88 -4.54 -6.23 -2.87
C ALA A 88 -3.25 -6.11 -3.70
N LEU A 89 -2.07 -6.07 -3.07
CA LEU A 89 -0.79 -6.07 -3.76
C LEU A 89 -0.59 -7.36 -4.58
N ILE A 90 -0.87 -8.53 -4.00
CA ILE A 90 -0.78 -9.82 -4.71
C ILE A 90 -1.68 -9.80 -5.97
N ALA A 91 -2.92 -9.33 -5.83
CA ALA A 91 -3.84 -9.21 -6.97
C ALA A 91 -3.31 -8.23 -8.03
N LEU A 92 -2.71 -7.12 -7.61
CA LEU A 92 -2.10 -6.13 -8.51
C LEU A 92 -0.93 -6.75 -9.30
N TYR A 93 -0.05 -7.50 -8.65
CA TYR A 93 1.07 -8.20 -9.30
C TYR A 93 0.64 -9.29 -10.27
N GLN A 94 -0.53 -9.88 -10.07
CA GLN A 94 -1.12 -10.86 -10.98
C GLN A 94 -1.86 -10.21 -12.16
N SER A 95 -1.97 -8.88 -12.17
CA SER A 95 -2.71 -8.16 -13.20
C SER A 95 -1.89 -7.97 -14.48
N PRO A 96 -2.57 -7.64 -15.60
CA PRO A 96 -1.91 -7.27 -16.85
C PRO A 96 -1.06 -5.98 -16.80
N LEU A 97 -0.94 -5.32 -15.63
CA LEU A 97 -0.03 -4.17 -15.48
C LEU A 97 1.43 -4.61 -15.35
N TYR A 98 1.68 -5.82 -14.85
CA TYR A 98 3.01 -6.39 -14.57
C TYR A 98 3.47 -7.37 -15.66
N LYS A 99 3.13 -7.10 -16.92
CA LYS A 99 3.47 -8.02 -18.02
C LYS A 99 4.98 -8.27 -18.11
N PRO A 100 5.41 -9.47 -18.55
CA PRO A 100 6.82 -9.82 -18.73
C PRO A 100 7.61 -8.81 -19.59
N GLU A 101 6.96 -8.19 -20.56
CA GLU A 101 7.54 -7.15 -21.43
C GLU A 101 7.90 -5.85 -20.70
N ARG A 102 7.39 -5.61 -19.48
CA ARG A 102 7.80 -4.49 -18.61
C ARG A 102 8.97 -4.84 -17.67
N LYS A 103 9.40 -6.11 -17.62
CA LYS A 103 10.55 -6.62 -16.84
C LYS A 103 10.58 -6.12 -15.39
N GLU A 104 9.43 -6.05 -14.74
CA GLU A 104 9.33 -5.46 -13.40
C GLU A 104 9.72 -6.48 -12.33
N PRO A 105 10.79 -6.24 -11.55
CA PRO A 105 11.11 -7.09 -10.41
C PRO A 105 10.02 -6.91 -9.34
N PHE A 106 9.67 -8.02 -8.68
CA PHE A 106 8.83 -7.98 -7.50
C PHE A 106 9.56 -7.24 -6.37
N CYS A 107 9.09 -6.03 -6.05
CA CYS A 107 9.58 -5.24 -4.91
C CYS A 107 8.36 -4.70 -4.17
N GLY A 108 7.84 -5.49 -3.23
CA GLY A 108 6.78 -5.07 -2.32
C GLY A 108 7.31 -5.03 -0.89
N LEU A 109 7.45 -3.85 -0.30
CA LEU A 109 7.68 -3.69 1.14
C LEU A 109 6.34 -3.41 1.81
N MET A 110 6.00 -4.15 2.87
CA MET A 110 4.78 -3.88 3.63
C MET A 110 5.12 -3.47 5.05
N LEU A 111 4.51 -2.38 5.48
CA LEU A 111 4.69 -1.80 6.81
C LEU A 111 3.35 -1.70 7.53
N TYR A 112 3.36 -2.01 8.82
CA TYR A 112 2.26 -1.74 9.73
C TYR A 112 2.81 -1.28 11.07
N GLU A 113 2.11 -0.33 11.70
CA GLU A 113 2.52 0.16 13.00
C GLU A 113 2.06 -0.83 14.09
N GLU A 114 2.94 -1.18 15.03
CA GLU A 114 2.59 -1.91 16.24
C GLU A 114 3.37 -1.32 17.42
N ASN A 115 2.66 -0.87 18.46
CA ASN A 115 3.25 -0.23 19.64
C ASN A 115 4.15 0.98 19.31
N GLY A 116 3.77 1.79 18.31
CA GLY A 116 4.53 2.99 17.92
C GLY A 116 5.78 2.73 17.09
N LYS A 117 5.91 1.54 16.49
CA LYS A 117 6.99 1.18 15.55
C LYS A 117 6.42 0.57 14.27
N TYR A 118 7.04 0.85 13.14
CA TYR A 118 6.68 0.21 11.88
C TYR A 118 7.43 -1.10 11.72
N LEU A 119 6.67 -2.18 11.51
CA LEU A 119 7.21 -3.52 11.32
C LEU A 119 7.05 -3.94 9.86
N GLU A 120 8.13 -4.48 9.30
CA GLU A 120 8.13 -5.10 7.99
C GLU A 120 7.39 -6.44 8.00
N ARG A 121 6.70 -6.74 6.89
CA ARG A 121 6.10 -8.05 6.67
C ARG A 121 6.41 -8.57 5.27
N ASN A 122 7.26 -9.60 5.21
CA ASN A 122 7.50 -10.42 4.02
C ASN A 122 6.25 -11.24 3.62
#